data_AF-A0A2T2U5S4-F1
#
_entry.id   AF-A0A2T2U5S4-F1
#
_cell.length_a   1.000
_cell.length_b   1.000
_cell.length_c   1.000
_cell.angle_alpha   90.00
_cell.angle_beta   90.00
_cell.angle_gamma   90.00
#
_symmetry.space_group_name_H-M   'P 1'
#
loop_
_entity.id
_entity.type
_entity.pdbx_description
1 polymer ?
#
loop_
_entity_poly.entity_id
_entity_poly.type
_entity_poly.pdbx_seq_one_letter_code
_entity_poly.pdbx_strand_id
1 'polypeptide(L)'
;MLNKLYNRIEKLSAEKPVLTAFLVFLGAALIVVPASLPFFFQYPEEFVVNVMSETYGTLFDMLIIGWLLLWLNKLADRRQRKIRYREEIEDVLGWQSPEAAHRIATNIRRLNREGVTTDINLVEAHLKSANLEQARLANSDMWGVNLQQATLRKVDLSQANLAGANFKRADVEQASFRGADLRGANLMEADLERADLEEANLSGADLTGADLQYTTLKNAVIERATLHGTNLRGADLEHLNLRGADFDDANLLDASLRQADLAGADLRDAYLERADLRGADLSGASLERTELLNAEFDDIDLFAEVDTLHEVQFDPDVEDALRSSYPHLFGDEEEEKAAAEEPEAAPSEDDGNEDTYTEDEAEAAYRTLSERTS
;
A
#
# COMPACT_ATOMS: atom_id res chain seq x y z
N MET A 1 43.70 -38.14 22.43
CA MET A 1 42.69 -38.66 21.47
C MET A 1 41.27 -38.24 21.85
N LEU A 2 40.85 -38.35 23.11
CA LEU A 2 39.50 -37.97 23.56
C LEU A 2 39.08 -36.54 23.17
N ASN A 3 39.93 -35.53 23.35
CA ASN A 3 39.56 -34.14 22.99
C ASN A 3 39.37 -33.93 21.48
N LYS A 4 40.06 -34.69 20.62
CA LYS A 4 39.84 -34.64 19.15
C LYS A 4 38.55 -35.35 18.74
N LEU A 5 38.13 -36.37 19.50
CA LEU A 5 36.88 -37.08 19.27
C LEU A 5 35.69 -36.24 19.76
N TYR A 6 35.80 -35.63 20.94
CA TYR A 6 34.82 -34.72 21.51
C TYR A 6 34.51 -33.56 20.54
N ASN A 7 35.54 -32.83 20.08
CA ASN A 7 35.35 -31.72 19.15
C ASN A 7 34.76 -32.15 17.79
N ARG A 8 35.00 -33.39 17.35
CA ARG A 8 34.39 -33.94 16.12
C ARG A 8 32.92 -34.28 16.32
N ILE A 9 32.56 -34.85 17.47
CA ILE A 9 31.17 -35.17 17.82
C ILE A 9 30.38 -33.87 18.03
N GLU A 10 30.96 -32.86 18.67
CA GLU A 10 30.33 -31.55 18.86
C GLU A 10 30.01 -30.89 17.51
N LYS A 11 30.97 -30.87 16.58
CA LYS A 11 30.75 -30.34 15.22
C LYS A 11 29.70 -31.15 14.43
N LEU A 12 29.73 -32.48 14.52
CA LEU A 12 28.73 -33.35 13.88
C LEU A 12 27.33 -33.18 14.50
N SER A 13 27.24 -32.94 15.80
CA SER A 13 25.97 -32.71 16.50
C SER A 13 25.29 -31.42 16.07
N ALA A 14 26.07 -30.39 15.75
CA ALA A 14 25.59 -29.11 15.23
C ALA A 14 25.14 -29.21 13.76
N GLU A 15 25.86 -29.98 12.93
CA GLU A 15 25.57 -30.08 11.49
C GLU A 15 24.49 -31.15 11.18
N LYS A 16 24.45 -32.26 11.93
CA LYS A 16 23.55 -33.42 11.69
C LYS A 16 23.13 -34.07 13.02
N PRO A 17 22.18 -33.46 13.75
CA PRO A 17 21.80 -33.90 15.09
C PRO A 17 21.21 -35.31 15.12
N VAL A 18 20.44 -35.69 14.09
CA VAL A 18 19.80 -37.02 13.99
C VAL A 18 20.84 -38.14 13.81
N LEU A 19 21.83 -37.94 12.93
CA LEU A 19 22.89 -38.92 12.71
C LEU A 19 23.76 -39.10 13.95
N THR A 20 24.01 -38.00 14.66
CA THR A 20 24.81 -38.02 15.88
C THR A 20 24.08 -38.77 17.00
N ALA A 21 22.79 -38.53 17.19
CA ALA A 21 21.97 -39.29 18.13
C ALA A 21 22.01 -40.80 17.81
N PHE A 22 21.82 -41.18 16.54
CA PHE A 22 21.89 -42.58 16.11
C PHE A 22 23.23 -43.25 16.48
N LEU A 23 24.36 -42.59 16.23
CA LEU A 23 25.68 -43.15 16.52
C LEU A 23 25.94 -43.31 18.02
N VAL A 24 25.43 -42.39 18.84
CA VAL A 24 25.54 -42.48 20.31
C VAL A 24 24.71 -43.66 20.83
N PHE A 25 23.48 -43.83 20.36
CA PHE A 25 22.63 -44.97 20.73
C PHE A 25 23.24 -46.31 20.30
N LEU A 26 23.81 -46.38 19.08
CA LEU A 26 24.50 -47.57 18.60
C LEU A 26 25.70 -47.94 19.48
N GLY A 27 26.49 -46.94 19.88
CA GLY A 27 27.62 -47.12 20.78
C GLY A 27 27.20 -47.62 22.17
N ALA A 28 26.13 -47.06 22.73
CA ALA A 28 25.59 -47.50 24.02
C ALA A 28 25.07 -48.95 23.97
N ALA A 29 24.35 -49.31 22.91
CA ALA A 29 23.84 -50.68 22.72
C ALA A 29 24.97 -51.71 22.65
N LEU A 30 26.07 -51.40 21.95
CA LEU A 30 27.26 -52.26 21.84
C LEU A 30 27.98 -52.51 23.17
N ILE A 31 27.74 -51.68 24.20
CA ILE A 31 28.32 -51.83 25.53
C ILE A 31 27.35 -52.53 26.49
N VAL A 32 26.08 -52.09 26.50
CA VAL A 32 25.07 -52.56 27.45
C VAL A 32 24.63 -54.00 27.15
N VAL A 33 24.53 -54.38 25.87
CA VAL A 33 24.11 -55.74 25.48
C VAL A 33 25.13 -56.80 25.91
N PRO A 34 26.45 -56.64 25.66
CA PRO A 34 27.42 -57.62 26.16
C PRO A 34 27.53 -57.68 27.68
N ALA A 35 27.37 -56.54 28.37
CA ALA A 35 27.45 -56.48 29.83
C ALA A 35 26.28 -57.17 30.53
N SER A 36 25.12 -57.22 29.88
CA SER A 36 23.90 -57.84 30.42
C SER A 36 23.77 -59.34 30.11
N LEU A 37 24.52 -59.87 29.11
CA LEU A 37 24.53 -61.30 28.74
C LEU A 37 24.68 -62.29 29.91
N PRO A 38 25.58 -62.10 30.88
CA PRO A 38 25.75 -63.06 31.98
C PRO A 38 24.51 -63.21 32.88
N PHE A 39 23.76 -62.12 33.09
CA PHE A 39 22.56 -62.09 33.92
C PHE A 39 21.42 -62.89 33.26
N PHE A 40 21.37 -62.87 31.93
CA PHE A 40 20.35 -63.57 31.15
C PHE A 40 20.50 -65.10 31.14
N PHE A 41 21.71 -65.63 31.29
CA PHE A 41 21.94 -67.08 31.34
C PHE A 41 21.60 -67.71 32.71
N GLN A 42 21.31 -66.91 33.74
CA GLN A 42 21.16 -67.38 35.11
C GLN A 42 19.69 -67.64 35.53
N TYR A 43 18.70 -67.04 34.84
CA TYR A 43 17.27 -67.13 35.16
C TYR A 43 16.37 -67.31 33.92
N PRO A 44 16.34 -68.50 33.29
CA PRO A 44 15.71 -68.70 31.97
C PRO A 44 14.17 -68.68 31.97
N GLU A 45 13.50 -68.93 33.09
CA GLU A 45 12.02 -68.98 33.14
C GLU A 45 11.38 -67.58 33.19
N GLU A 46 12.01 -66.62 33.88
CA GLU A 46 11.59 -65.22 33.90
C GLU A 46 12.15 -64.42 32.72
N PHE A 47 13.18 -64.95 32.07
CA PHE A 47 13.88 -64.34 30.93
C PHE A 47 12.91 -63.92 29.83
N VAL A 48 12.05 -64.84 29.38
CA VAL A 48 11.16 -64.56 28.23
C VAL A 48 10.18 -63.44 28.56
N VAL A 49 9.60 -63.42 29.77
CA VAL A 49 8.60 -62.40 30.14
C VAL A 49 9.27 -61.03 30.36
N ASN A 50 10.39 -60.99 31.09
CA ASN A 50 11.10 -59.73 31.37
C ASN A 50 11.73 -59.16 30.10
N VAL A 51 12.41 -59.98 29.29
CA VAL A 51 12.97 -59.55 28.02
C VAL A 51 11.87 -59.11 27.07
N MET A 52 10.76 -59.83 26.96
CA MET A 52 9.67 -59.39 26.07
C MET A 52 9.07 -58.06 26.54
N SER A 53 8.77 -57.90 27.84
CA SER A 53 8.25 -56.64 28.40
C SER A 53 9.19 -55.44 28.16
N GLU A 54 10.48 -55.62 28.45
CA GLU A 54 11.48 -54.57 28.32
C GLU A 54 11.86 -54.30 26.86
N THR A 55 11.81 -55.32 26.00
CA THR A 55 11.97 -55.19 24.54
C THR A 55 10.77 -54.44 23.94
N TYR A 56 9.54 -54.71 24.37
CA TYR A 56 8.37 -53.94 23.91
C TYR A 56 8.44 -52.47 24.37
N GLY A 57 8.84 -52.23 25.62
CA GLY A 57 9.05 -50.86 26.14
C GLY A 57 10.11 -50.10 25.34
N THR A 58 11.29 -50.69 25.14
CA THR A 58 12.38 -50.07 24.39
C THR A 58 12.07 -49.91 22.90
N LEU A 59 11.37 -50.85 22.26
CA LEU A 59 10.90 -50.70 20.87
C LEU A 59 9.89 -49.56 20.73
N PHE A 60 8.98 -49.42 21.70
CA PHE A 60 8.03 -48.32 21.75
C PHE A 60 8.73 -46.97 21.93
N ASP A 61 9.70 -46.89 22.84
CA ASP A 61 10.51 -45.67 23.04
C ASP A 61 11.34 -45.32 21.80
N MET A 62 11.94 -46.32 21.13
CA MET A 62 12.66 -46.11 19.87
C MET A 62 11.74 -45.60 18.76
N LEU A 63 10.48 -46.07 18.69
CA LEU A 63 9.49 -45.60 17.73
C LEU A 63 9.10 -44.14 18.01
N ILE A 64 8.88 -43.79 19.29
CA ILE A 64 8.59 -42.41 19.72
C ILE A 64 9.78 -41.50 19.39
N ILE A 65 11.01 -41.89 19.74
CA ILE A 65 12.22 -41.10 19.46
C ILE A 65 12.41 -40.96 17.94
N GLY A 66 12.22 -42.03 17.17
CA GLY A 66 12.31 -42.00 15.71
C GLY A 66 11.31 -41.03 15.09
N TRP A 67 10.05 -41.07 15.54
CA TRP A 67 9.03 -40.12 15.11
C TRP A 67 9.36 -38.68 15.52
N LEU A 68 9.84 -38.47 16.75
CA LEU A 68 10.27 -37.15 17.25
C LEU A 68 11.43 -36.59 16.42
N LEU A 69 12.43 -37.40 16.06
CA LEU A 69 13.56 -36.99 15.24
C LEU A 69 13.13 -36.61 13.82
N LEU A 70 12.24 -37.38 13.21
CA LEU A 70 11.66 -37.04 11.90
C LEU A 70 10.88 -35.73 11.96
N TRP A 71 10.09 -35.54 13.02
CA TRP A 71 9.34 -34.32 13.25
C TRP A 71 10.25 -33.10 13.46
N LEU A 72 11.29 -33.22 14.30
CA LEU A 72 12.29 -32.18 14.53
C LEU A 72 13.06 -31.81 13.26
N ASN A 73 13.45 -32.80 12.45
CA ASN A 73 14.12 -32.54 11.18
C ASN A 73 13.22 -31.75 10.21
N LYS A 74 11.95 -32.15 10.09
CA LYS A 74 10.98 -31.44 9.25
C LYS A 74 10.73 -30.01 9.75
N LEU A 75 10.77 -29.78 11.06
CA LEU A 75 10.67 -28.45 11.66
C LEU A 75 11.91 -27.60 11.36
N ALA A 76 13.11 -28.17 11.44
CA ALA A 76 14.36 -27.50 11.10
C ALA A 76 14.38 -27.08 9.62
N ASP A 77 13.97 -27.97 8.70
CA ASP A 77 13.90 -27.68 7.26
C ASP A 77 12.96 -26.51 6.97
N ARG A 78 11.80 -26.44 7.65
CA ARG A 78 10.85 -25.33 7.54
C ARG A 78 11.48 -24.01 7.99
N ARG A 79 12.19 -24.01 9.12
CA ARG A 79 12.88 -22.82 9.64
C ARG A 79 13.97 -22.35 8.67
N GLN A 80 14.77 -23.26 8.15
CA GLN A 80 15.83 -22.92 7.18
C GLN A 80 15.27 -22.35 5.87
N ARG A 81 14.15 -22.86 5.36
CA ARG A 81 13.51 -22.29 4.16
C ARG A 81 13.05 -20.85 4.39
N LYS A 82 12.44 -20.55 5.54
CA LYS A 82 12.02 -19.18 5.90
C LYS A 82 13.21 -18.22 5.96
N ILE A 83 14.30 -18.64 6.60
CA ILE A 83 15.54 -17.84 6.68
C ILE A 83 16.09 -17.58 5.29
N ARG A 84 16.23 -18.64 4.48
CA ARG A 84 16.74 -18.52 3.11
C ARG A 84 15.93 -17.54 2.26
N TYR A 85 14.60 -17.61 2.30
CA TYR A 85 13.78 -16.70 1.50
C TYR A 85 13.89 -15.25 1.97
N ARG A 86 14.14 -14.99 3.26
CA ARG A 86 14.42 -13.64 3.77
C ARG A 86 15.79 -13.14 3.29
N GLU A 87 16.83 -13.96 3.43
CA GLU A 87 18.18 -13.64 2.92
C GLU A 87 18.15 -13.36 1.41
N GLU A 88 17.45 -14.19 0.63
CA GLU A 88 17.33 -14.00 -0.82
C GLU A 88 16.57 -12.71 -1.21
N ILE A 89 15.71 -12.17 -0.34
CA ILE A 89 15.07 -10.86 -0.53
C ILE A 89 16.07 -9.74 -0.21
N GLU A 90 16.73 -9.84 0.95
CA GLU A 90 17.72 -8.86 1.43
C GLU A 90 18.88 -8.70 0.44
N ASP A 91 19.35 -9.79 -0.17
CA ASP A 91 20.44 -9.80 -1.15
C ASP A 91 20.18 -8.93 -2.39
N VAL A 92 18.91 -8.71 -2.75
CA VAL A 92 18.51 -8.01 -3.98
C VAL A 92 17.68 -6.76 -3.71
N LEU A 93 17.56 -6.34 -2.45
CA LEU A 93 16.63 -5.30 -2.01
C LEU A 93 16.91 -3.95 -2.69
N GLY A 94 18.20 -3.59 -2.82
CA GLY A 94 18.64 -2.38 -3.52
C GLY A 94 18.80 -2.51 -5.03
N TRP A 95 18.42 -3.64 -5.64
CA TRP A 95 18.62 -3.85 -7.08
C TRP A 95 17.46 -3.25 -7.88
N GLN A 96 17.78 -2.33 -8.78
CA GLN A 96 16.82 -1.68 -9.68
C GLN A 96 16.59 -2.49 -10.96
N SER A 97 16.10 -3.73 -10.84
CA SER A 97 15.85 -4.59 -12.00
C SER A 97 14.51 -5.34 -11.92
N PRO A 98 13.84 -5.60 -13.06
CA PRO A 98 12.61 -6.40 -13.09
C PRO A 98 12.80 -7.82 -12.54
N GLU A 99 13.98 -8.41 -12.74
CA GLU A 99 14.32 -9.74 -12.22
C GLU A 99 14.42 -9.73 -10.69
N ALA A 100 15.01 -8.69 -10.11
CA ALA A 100 15.05 -8.50 -8.66
C ALA A 100 13.63 -8.36 -8.10
N ALA A 101 12.80 -7.49 -8.70
CA ALA A 101 11.41 -7.30 -8.32
C ALA A 101 10.62 -8.63 -8.35
N HIS A 102 10.77 -9.40 -9.43
CA HIS A 102 10.14 -10.71 -9.58
C HIS A 102 10.62 -11.73 -8.53
N ARG A 103 11.92 -11.75 -8.24
CA ARG A 103 12.52 -12.62 -7.21
C ARG A 103 12.00 -12.28 -5.83
N ILE A 104 11.97 -11.00 -5.47
CA ILE A 104 11.43 -10.53 -4.19
C ILE A 104 9.96 -10.94 -4.06
N ALA A 105 9.13 -10.63 -5.05
CA ALA A 105 7.71 -10.99 -5.05
C ALA A 105 7.49 -12.50 -4.95
N THR A 106 8.30 -13.31 -5.64
CA THR A 106 8.24 -14.77 -5.57
C THR A 106 8.59 -15.28 -4.17
N ASN A 107 9.61 -14.71 -3.54
CA ASN A 107 10.02 -15.10 -2.20
C ASN A 107 9.03 -14.63 -1.12
N ILE A 108 8.38 -13.48 -1.28
CA ILE A 108 7.25 -13.06 -0.43
C ILE A 108 6.13 -14.10 -0.47
N ARG A 109 5.71 -14.55 -1.68
CA ARG A 109 4.67 -15.59 -1.79
C ARG A 109 5.09 -16.91 -1.16
N ARG A 110 6.38 -17.29 -1.27
CA ARG A 110 6.92 -18.50 -0.61
C ARG A 110 6.93 -18.35 0.91
N LEU A 111 7.28 -17.18 1.44
CA LEU A 111 7.19 -16.86 2.86
C LEU A 111 5.75 -16.97 3.36
N ASN A 112 4.79 -16.40 2.65
CA ASN A 112 3.36 -16.49 3.00
C ASN A 112 2.87 -17.95 3.05
N ARG A 113 3.30 -18.81 2.11
CA ARG A 113 2.97 -20.26 2.12
C ARG A 113 3.58 -21.00 3.30
N GLU A 114 4.73 -20.55 3.81
CA GLU A 114 5.36 -21.09 5.02
C GLU A 114 4.81 -20.43 6.32
N GLY A 115 3.79 -19.57 6.20
CA GLY A 115 3.11 -18.90 7.32
C GLY A 115 3.86 -17.69 7.86
N VAL A 116 4.75 -17.08 7.07
CA VAL A 116 5.34 -15.76 7.37
C VAL A 116 4.55 -14.72 6.58
N THR A 117 3.72 -13.97 7.28
CA THR A 117 2.76 -13.01 6.70
C THR A 117 2.94 -11.59 7.23
N THR A 118 3.87 -11.42 8.17
CA THR A 118 4.15 -10.15 8.84
C THR A 118 5.64 -9.90 8.97
N ASP A 119 6.01 -8.66 9.31
CA ASP A 119 7.37 -8.27 9.65
C ASP A 119 8.37 -8.61 8.54
N ILE A 120 8.00 -8.33 7.29
CA ILE A 120 8.88 -8.46 6.13
C ILE A 120 9.50 -7.08 5.87
N ASN A 121 10.82 -7.03 5.72
CA ASN A 121 11.53 -5.79 5.42
C ASN A 121 11.67 -5.63 3.90
N LEU A 122 11.12 -4.55 3.36
CA LEU A 122 11.15 -4.14 1.96
C LEU A 122 11.44 -2.64 1.82
N VAL A 123 12.13 -2.06 2.81
CA VAL A 123 12.50 -0.64 2.84
C VAL A 123 13.26 -0.24 1.57
N GLU A 124 12.75 0.74 0.84
CA GLU A 124 13.27 1.21 -0.46
C GLU A 124 13.38 0.13 -1.55
N ALA A 125 12.68 -1.01 -1.40
CA ALA A 125 12.75 -2.07 -2.39
C ALA A 125 12.16 -1.62 -3.74
N HIS A 126 12.82 -2.00 -4.83
CA HIS A 126 12.36 -1.71 -6.18
C HIS A 126 11.44 -2.83 -6.70
N LEU A 127 10.13 -2.61 -6.57
CA LEU A 127 9.06 -3.57 -6.91
C LEU A 127 8.16 -3.05 -8.04
N LYS A 128 8.70 -2.19 -8.91
CA LYS A 128 7.99 -1.67 -10.09
C LYS A 128 7.47 -2.83 -10.95
N SER A 129 6.18 -2.77 -11.30
CA SER A 129 5.49 -3.82 -12.08
C SER A 129 5.54 -5.23 -11.48
N ALA A 130 5.87 -5.36 -10.19
CA ALA A 130 5.82 -6.64 -9.50
C ALA A 130 4.37 -7.10 -9.36
N ASN A 131 4.15 -8.41 -9.43
CA ASN A 131 2.86 -8.98 -9.05
C ASN A 131 2.97 -9.49 -7.60
N LEU A 132 2.20 -8.88 -6.72
CA LEU A 132 2.03 -9.16 -5.29
C LEU A 132 0.54 -9.42 -4.95
N GLU A 133 -0.27 -9.78 -5.94
CA GLU A 133 -1.68 -10.14 -5.75
C GLU A 133 -1.83 -11.17 -4.62
N GLN A 134 -2.75 -10.88 -3.70
CA GLN A 134 -3.06 -11.69 -2.51
C GLN A 134 -1.87 -11.96 -1.57
N ALA A 135 -0.77 -11.21 -1.69
CA ALA A 135 0.32 -11.29 -0.74
C ALA A 135 -0.14 -10.81 0.64
N ARG A 136 0.46 -11.35 1.69
CA ARG A 136 0.24 -10.92 3.08
C ARG A 136 1.50 -10.28 3.60
N LEU A 137 1.40 -9.00 3.90
CA LEU A 137 2.47 -8.08 4.25
C LEU A 137 2.08 -7.20 5.46
N ALA A 138 1.09 -7.60 6.26
CA ALA A 138 0.68 -6.84 7.44
C ALA A 138 1.86 -6.59 8.41
N ASN A 139 1.95 -5.41 9.03
CA ASN A 139 3.07 -5.02 9.89
C ASN A 139 4.46 -5.10 9.22
N SER A 140 4.54 -5.06 7.89
CA SER A 140 5.81 -5.05 7.17
C SER A 140 6.38 -3.64 7.10
N ASP A 141 7.70 -3.52 7.05
CA ASP A 141 8.38 -2.25 6.82
C ASP A 141 8.66 -2.08 5.34
N MET A 142 7.96 -1.14 4.71
CA MET A 142 7.96 -0.89 3.27
C MET A 142 8.18 0.60 2.99
N TRP A 143 8.85 1.31 3.91
CA TRP A 143 9.17 2.73 3.75
C TRP A 143 9.85 3.00 2.40
N GLY A 144 9.37 3.99 1.65
CA GLY A 144 9.97 4.39 0.37
C GLY A 144 9.96 3.32 -0.72
N VAL A 145 9.22 2.21 -0.56
CA VAL A 145 9.14 1.14 -1.56
C VAL A 145 8.63 1.69 -2.90
N ASN A 146 9.20 1.23 -4.01
CA ASN A 146 8.70 1.56 -5.34
C ASN A 146 7.79 0.45 -5.87
N LEU A 147 6.49 0.66 -5.81
CA LEU A 147 5.42 -0.21 -6.30
C LEU A 147 4.73 0.35 -7.56
N GLN A 148 5.39 1.25 -8.28
CA GLN A 148 4.83 1.85 -9.50
C GLN A 148 4.35 0.75 -10.46
N GLN A 149 3.11 0.86 -10.95
CA GLN A 149 2.50 -0.10 -11.88
C GLN A 149 2.47 -1.57 -11.37
N ALA A 150 2.64 -1.81 -10.07
CA ALA A 150 2.56 -3.14 -9.49
C ALA A 150 1.10 -3.62 -9.41
N THR A 151 0.92 -4.94 -9.45
CA THR A 151 -0.38 -5.58 -9.20
C THR A 151 -0.43 -6.09 -7.76
N LEU A 152 -1.30 -5.49 -6.96
CA LEU A 152 -1.44 -5.65 -5.51
C LEU A 152 -2.90 -5.96 -5.13
N ARG A 153 -3.73 -6.39 -6.07
CA ARG A 153 -5.13 -6.79 -5.83
C ARG A 153 -5.25 -7.68 -4.60
N LYS A 154 -6.14 -7.33 -3.67
CA LYS A 154 -6.41 -8.10 -2.44
C LYS A 154 -5.17 -8.34 -1.56
N VAL A 155 -4.14 -7.50 -1.66
CA VAL A 155 -2.98 -7.56 -0.76
C VAL A 155 -3.40 -7.13 0.65
N ASP A 156 -2.83 -7.77 1.66
CA ASP A 156 -2.96 -7.34 3.05
C ASP A 156 -1.71 -6.55 3.45
N LEU A 157 -1.86 -5.22 3.53
CA LEU A 157 -0.87 -4.24 3.97
C LEU A 157 -1.29 -3.59 5.30
N SER A 158 -2.17 -4.23 6.07
CA SER A 158 -2.64 -3.70 7.35
C SER A 158 -1.48 -3.37 8.29
N GLN A 159 -1.49 -2.19 8.91
CA GLN A 159 -0.44 -1.73 9.84
C GLN A 159 0.98 -1.69 9.23
N ALA A 160 1.12 -1.72 7.89
CA ALA A 160 2.43 -1.62 7.25
C ALA A 160 2.95 -0.18 7.30
N ASN A 161 4.27 -0.03 7.38
CA ASN A 161 4.92 1.27 7.16
C ASN A 161 5.13 1.47 5.67
N LEU A 162 4.34 2.35 5.05
CA LEU A 162 4.36 2.68 3.63
C LEU A 162 4.66 4.17 3.40
N ALA A 163 5.21 4.87 4.40
CA ALA A 163 5.48 6.29 4.27
C ALA A 163 6.48 6.52 3.11
N GLY A 164 6.16 7.49 2.25
CA GLY A 164 6.91 7.78 1.03
C GLY A 164 6.89 6.68 -0.05
N ALA A 165 6.08 5.63 0.09
CA ALA A 165 5.95 4.60 -0.93
C ALA A 165 5.40 5.17 -2.24
N ASN A 166 5.83 4.60 -3.37
CA ASN A 166 5.35 4.99 -4.69
C ASN A 166 4.43 3.91 -5.26
N PHE A 167 3.13 4.18 -5.25
CA PHE A 167 2.04 3.39 -5.82
C PHE A 167 1.52 3.98 -7.14
N LYS A 168 2.25 4.88 -7.81
CA LYS A 168 1.78 5.50 -9.04
C LYS A 168 1.32 4.46 -10.07
N ARG A 169 0.07 4.56 -10.52
CA ARG A 169 -0.57 3.60 -11.45
C ARG A 169 -0.58 2.14 -10.97
N ALA A 170 -0.43 1.92 -9.67
CA ALA A 170 -0.52 0.59 -9.09
C ALA A 170 -1.99 0.16 -9.02
N ASP A 171 -2.19 -1.15 -9.09
CA ASP A 171 -3.49 -1.79 -9.02
C ASP A 171 -3.63 -2.42 -7.63
N VAL A 172 -4.30 -1.71 -6.73
CA VAL A 172 -4.52 -2.09 -5.33
C VAL A 172 -6.00 -2.32 -5.04
N GLU A 173 -6.77 -2.74 -6.06
CA GLU A 173 -8.20 -3.07 -5.91
C GLU A 173 -8.40 -4.07 -4.75
N GLN A 174 -9.35 -3.77 -3.86
CA GLN A 174 -9.67 -4.61 -2.70
C GLN A 174 -8.49 -4.89 -1.74
N ALA A 175 -7.41 -4.09 -1.80
CA ALA A 175 -6.33 -4.17 -0.84
C ALA A 175 -6.79 -3.69 0.55
N SER A 176 -6.18 -4.23 1.60
CA SER A 176 -6.35 -3.69 2.96
C SER A 176 -5.12 -2.90 3.36
N PHE A 177 -5.33 -1.62 3.66
CA PHE A 177 -4.38 -0.67 4.22
C PHE A 177 -4.78 -0.28 5.64
N ARG A 178 -5.58 -1.11 6.34
CA ARG A 178 -6.12 -0.77 7.65
C ARG A 178 -5.01 -0.39 8.64
N GLY A 179 -5.06 0.84 9.15
CA GLY A 179 -4.06 1.39 10.06
C GLY A 179 -2.63 1.49 9.49
N ALA A 180 -2.47 1.44 8.17
CA ALA A 180 -1.17 1.59 7.53
C ALA A 180 -0.71 3.06 7.55
N ASP A 181 0.61 3.26 7.57
CA ASP A 181 1.22 4.59 7.45
C ASP A 181 1.54 4.88 5.98
N LEU A 182 0.72 5.68 5.31
CA LEU A 182 0.85 6.11 3.92
C LEU A 182 1.30 7.58 3.81
N ARG A 183 1.89 8.16 4.86
CA ARG A 183 2.30 9.58 4.85
C ARG A 183 3.23 9.89 3.68
N GLY A 184 2.85 10.89 2.88
CA GLY A 184 3.62 11.30 1.71
C GLY A 184 3.73 10.23 0.61
N ALA A 185 2.88 9.19 0.62
CA ALA A 185 2.86 8.20 -0.44
C ALA A 185 2.38 8.82 -1.76
N ASN A 186 2.95 8.37 -2.87
CA ASN A 186 2.48 8.73 -4.21
C ASN A 186 1.47 7.68 -4.69
N LEU A 187 0.19 8.02 -4.72
CA LEU A 187 -0.93 7.20 -5.17
C LEU A 187 -1.53 7.72 -6.49
N MET A 188 -0.80 8.57 -7.22
CA MET A 188 -1.29 9.17 -8.47
C MET A 188 -1.76 8.08 -9.45
N GLU A 189 -2.97 8.26 -9.98
CA GLU A 189 -3.60 7.35 -10.95
C GLU A 189 -3.64 5.87 -10.48
N ALA A 190 -3.56 5.61 -9.17
CA ALA A 190 -3.67 4.26 -8.63
C ALA A 190 -5.14 3.81 -8.61
N ASP A 191 -5.37 2.51 -8.81
CA ASP A 191 -6.68 1.88 -8.67
C ASP A 191 -6.83 1.34 -7.24
N LEU A 192 -7.59 2.07 -6.42
CA LEU A 192 -7.97 1.71 -5.06
C LEU A 192 -9.44 1.28 -4.96
N GLU A 193 -10.11 0.88 -6.05
CA GLU A 193 -11.52 0.51 -5.99
C GLU A 193 -11.74 -0.55 -4.87
N ARG A 194 -12.67 -0.25 -3.96
CA ARG A 194 -13.03 -1.08 -2.79
C ARG A 194 -11.87 -1.39 -1.83
N ALA A 195 -10.81 -0.60 -1.83
CA ALA A 195 -9.76 -0.72 -0.84
C ALA A 195 -10.27 -0.31 0.56
N ASP A 196 -9.67 -0.93 1.59
CA ASP A 196 -9.92 -0.62 2.99
C ASP A 196 -8.81 0.25 3.55
N LEU A 197 -9.10 1.53 3.78
CA LEU A 197 -8.19 2.55 4.33
C LEU A 197 -8.61 2.94 5.76
N GLU A 198 -9.40 2.12 6.45
CA GLU A 198 -9.83 2.41 7.83
C GLU A 198 -8.62 2.65 8.74
N GLU A 199 -8.63 3.74 9.52
CA GLU A 199 -7.53 4.16 10.41
C GLU A 199 -6.18 4.45 9.71
N ALA A 200 -6.10 4.45 8.38
CA ALA A 200 -4.85 4.70 7.67
C ALA A 200 -4.40 6.17 7.78
N ASN A 201 -3.09 6.41 7.77
CA ASN A 201 -2.54 7.77 7.74
C ASN A 201 -2.06 8.14 6.34
N LEU A 202 -2.83 8.95 5.64
CA LEU A 202 -2.59 9.48 4.30
C LEU A 202 -2.08 10.93 4.33
N SER A 203 -1.60 11.46 5.46
CA SER A 203 -1.18 12.88 5.54
C SER A 203 -0.13 13.22 4.47
N GLY A 204 -0.43 14.24 3.66
CA GLY A 204 0.42 14.68 2.55
C GLY A 204 0.59 13.68 1.41
N ALA A 205 -0.23 12.62 1.33
CA ALA A 205 -0.24 11.71 0.20
C ALA A 205 -0.78 12.41 -1.07
N ASP A 206 -0.27 12.01 -2.23
CA ASP A 206 -0.72 12.50 -3.53
C ASP A 206 -1.64 11.46 -4.17
N LEU A 207 -2.94 11.72 -4.17
CA LEU A 207 -3.97 10.86 -4.74
C LEU A 207 -4.44 11.37 -6.11
N THR A 208 -3.72 12.29 -6.77
CA THR A 208 -4.16 12.92 -8.02
C THR A 208 -4.63 11.89 -9.06
N GLY A 209 -5.88 11.99 -9.50
CA GLY A 209 -6.47 11.08 -10.49
C GLY A 209 -6.63 9.62 -10.05
N ALA A 210 -6.50 9.31 -8.75
CA ALA A 210 -6.69 7.96 -8.23
C ALA A 210 -8.17 7.54 -8.24
N ASP A 211 -8.42 6.24 -8.40
CA ASP A 211 -9.76 5.65 -8.32
C ASP A 211 -10.00 5.10 -6.91
N LEU A 212 -10.84 5.78 -6.13
CA LEU A 212 -11.25 5.43 -4.77
C LEU A 212 -12.72 5.00 -4.68
N GLN A 213 -13.30 4.52 -5.79
CA GLN A 213 -14.68 4.07 -5.81
C GLN A 213 -14.98 3.05 -4.72
N TYR A 214 -16.05 3.28 -3.96
CA TYR A 214 -16.51 2.39 -2.89
C TYR A 214 -15.43 2.05 -1.83
N THR A 215 -14.45 2.94 -1.63
CA THR A 215 -13.45 2.81 -0.56
C THR A 215 -14.05 3.16 0.80
N THR A 216 -13.49 2.55 1.85
CA THR A 216 -13.77 2.95 3.24
C THR A 216 -12.59 3.70 3.80
N LEU A 217 -12.81 4.93 4.25
CA LEU A 217 -11.77 5.78 4.85
C LEU A 217 -12.03 6.07 6.33
N LYS A 218 -12.91 5.34 7.00
CA LYS A 218 -13.30 5.59 8.41
C LYS A 218 -12.11 5.82 9.32
N ASN A 219 -12.13 6.93 10.05
CA ASN A 219 -11.04 7.35 10.96
C ASN A 219 -9.66 7.49 10.31
N ALA A 220 -9.57 7.56 8.98
CA ALA A 220 -8.30 7.84 8.31
C ALA A 220 -7.87 9.29 8.56
N VAL A 221 -6.56 9.52 8.54
CA VAL A 221 -5.97 10.86 8.62
C VAL A 221 -5.54 11.27 7.22
N ILE A 222 -6.22 12.23 6.60
CA ILE A 222 -5.97 12.66 5.22
C ILE A 222 -5.56 14.14 5.12
N GLU A 223 -5.11 14.71 6.24
CA GLU A 223 -4.67 16.11 6.32
C GLU A 223 -3.65 16.44 5.21
N ARG A 224 -3.94 17.50 4.45
CA ARG A 224 -3.08 18.01 3.37
C ARG A 224 -2.81 17.02 2.23
N ALA A 225 -3.63 15.98 2.07
CA ALA A 225 -3.56 15.14 0.88
C ALA A 225 -4.11 15.89 -0.34
N THR A 226 -3.59 15.57 -1.52
CA THR A 226 -4.08 16.10 -2.79
C THR A 226 -5.08 15.10 -3.39
N LEU A 227 -6.34 15.52 -3.54
CA LEU A 227 -7.43 14.70 -4.10
C LEU A 227 -7.94 15.25 -5.44
N HIS A 228 -7.18 16.14 -6.08
CA HIS A 228 -7.49 16.70 -7.40
C HIS A 228 -7.79 15.60 -8.44
N GLY A 229 -8.94 15.71 -9.11
CA GLY A 229 -9.38 14.76 -10.14
C GLY A 229 -9.62 13.33 -9.63
N THR A 230 -9.74 13.10 -8.32
CA THR A 230 -9.98 11.76 -7.76
C THR A 230 -11.39 11.26 -8.03
N ASN A 231 -11.54 9.95 -8.22
CA ASN A 231 -12.85 9.31 -8.31
C ASN A 231 -13.23 8.69 -6.96
N LEU A 232 -14.01 9.40 -6.17
CA LEU A 232 -14.54 9.01 -4.85
C LEU A 232 -16.00 8.57 -4.91
N ARG A 233 -16.51 8.17 -6.09
CA ARG A 233 -17.91 7.77 -6.25
C ARG A 233 -18.27 6.65 -5.26
N GLY A 234 -19.30 6.90 -4.46
CA GLY A 234 -19.77 5.96 -3.44
C GLY A 234 -18.80 5.66 -2.30
N ALA A 235 -17.76 6.49 -2.10
CA ALA A 235 -16.82 6.34 -0.99
C ALA A 235 -17.47 6.71 0.36
N ASP A 236 -17.01 6.04 1.42
CA ASP A 236 -17.43 6.32 2.81
C ASP A 236 -16.39 7.24 3.47
N LEU A 237 -16.73 8.53 3.54
CA LEU A 237 -15.94 9.63 4.08
C LEU A 237 -16.55 10.17 5.40
N GLU A 238 -17.38 9.37 6.07
CA GLU A 238 -18.06 9.80 7.30
C GLU A 238 -17.06 10.16 8.41
N HIS A 239 -17.33 11.26 9.12
CA HIS A 239 -16.56 11.76 10.26
C HIS A 239 -15.10 12.14 9.98
N LEU A 240 -14.69 12.28 8.72
CA LEU A 240 -13.29 12.60 8.39
C LEU A 240 -12.96 14.08 8.58
N ASN A 241 -11.73 14.33 9.01
CA ASN A 241 -11.13 15.65 8.95
C ASN A 241 -10.55 15.87 7.55
N LEU A 242 -11.29 16.60 6.73
CA LEU A 242 -10.99 16.99 5.34
C LEU A 242 -10.68 18.50 5.24
N ARG A 243 -10.34 19.14 6.37
CA ARG A 243 -10.12 20.59 6.43
C ARG A 243 -9.01 21.03 5.48
N GLY A 244 -9.34 21.92 4.55
CA GLY A 244 -8.40 22.43 3.55
C GLY A 244 -7.90 21.39 2.54
N ALA A 245 -8.60 20.28 2.38
CA ALA A 245 -8.31 19.30 1.34
C ALA A 245 -8.62 19.88 -0.06
N ASP A 246 -7.86 19.43 -1.05
CA ASP A 246 -8.01 19.82 -2.45
C ASP A 246 -8.81 18.74 -3.20
N PHE A 247 -10.09 19.02 -3.45
CA PHE A 247 -11.04 18.20 -4.20
C PHE A 247 -11.39 18.82 -5.57
N ASP A 248 -10.55 19.70 -6.11
CA ASP A 248 -10.75 20.31 -7.42
C ASP A 248 -10.94 19.22 -8.49
N ASP A 249 -12.02 19.28 -9.28
CA ASP A 249 -12.40 18.27 -10.31
C ASP A 249 -12.66 16.84 -9.74
N ALA A 250 -12.89 16.69 -8.43
CA ALA A 250 -13.13 15.38 -7.82
C ALA A 250 -14.57 14.86 -8.08
N ASN A 251 -14.69 13.55 -8.32
CA ASN A 251 -15.99 12.89 -8.44
C ASN A 251 -16.43 12.27 -7.11
N LEU A 252 -17.36 12.92 -6.42
CA LEU A 252 -17.94 12.54 -5.13
C LEU A 252 -19.39 12.03 -5.27
N LEU A 253 -19.79 11.60 -6.48
CA LEU A 253 -21.13 11.11 -6.78
C LEU A 253 -21.53 9.95 -5.86
N ASP A 254 -22.70 10.03 -5.22
CA ASP A 254 -23.18 9.04 -4.24
C ASP A 254 -22.26 8.84 -2.99
N ALA A 255 -21.29 9.72 -2.73
CA ALA A 255 -20.39 9.59 -1.57
C ALA A 255 -21.08 9.95 -0.24
N SER A 256 -20.67 9.32 0.86
CA SER A 256 -21.12 9.69 2.21
C SER A 256 -20.11 10.61 2.89
N LEU A 257 -20.46 11.87 3.07
CA LEU A 257 -19.69 12.93 3.74
C LEU A 257 -20.29 13.31 5.11
N ARG A 258 -21.11 12.43 5.69
CA ARG A 258 -21.85 12.74 6.92
C ARG A 258 -20.89 13.10 8.04
N GLN A 259 -21.13 14.23 8.69
CA GLN A 259 -20.30 14.73 9.80
C GLN A 259 -18.82 14.91 9.45
N ALA A 260 -18.47 15.05 8.17
CA ALA A 260 -17.11 15.37 7.77
C ALA A 260 -16.81 16.87 8.00
N ASP A 261 -15.58 17.17 8.41
CA ASP A 261 -15.06 18.55 8.49
C ASP A 261 -14.39 18.90 7.15
N LEU A 262 -15.10 19.63 6.29
CA LEU A 262 -14.65 20.13 5.00
C LEU A 262 -14.29 21.62 5.06
N ALA A 263 -14.06 22.18 6.25
CA ALA A 263 -13.87 23.62 6.38
C ALA A 263 -12.64 24.08 5.58
N GLY A 264 -12.82 25.09 4.74
CA GLY A 264 -11.76 25.60 3.86
C GLY A 264 -11.34 24.65 2.74
N ALA A 265 -12.05 23.55 2.48
CA ALA A 265 -11.76 22.65 1.38
C ALA A 265 -11.99 23.33 0.03
N ASP A 266 -11.20 22.94 -0.96
CA ASP A 266 -11.37 23.36 -2.35
C ASP A 266 -12.22 22.32 -3.07
N LEU A 267 -13.49 22.63 -3.37
CA LEU A 267 -14.45 21.74 -4.05
C LEU A 267 -14.80 22.27 -5.45
N ARG A 268 -13.93 23.11 -6.03
CA ARG A 268 -14.19 23.71 -7.34
C ARG A 268 -14.30 22.62 -8.41
N ASP A 269 -15.28 22.76 -9.30
CA ASP A 269 -15.56 21.77 -10.36
C ASP A 269 -15.85 20.34 -9.84
N ALA A 270 -16.11 20.15 -8.54
CA ALA A 270 -16.37 18.84 -7.97
C ALA A 270 -17.81 18.35 -8.23
N TYR A 271 -17.97 17.04 -8.40
CA TYR A 271 -19.26 16.39 -8.63
C TYR A 271 -19.82 15.77 -7.34
N LEU A 272 -20.72 16.46 -6.65
CA LEU A 272 -21.39 16.01 -5.41
C LEU A 272 -22.86 15.60 -5.62
N GLU A 273 -23.28 15.31 -6.86
CA GLU A 273 -24.64 14.84 -7.12
C GLU A 273 -24.95 13.60 -6.24
N ARG A 274 -26.12 13.60 -5.57
CA ARG A 274 -26.55 12.54 -4.63
C ARG A 274 -25.59 12.24 -3.47
N ALA A 275 -24.63 13.11 -3.16
CA ALA A 275 -23.77 12.96 -2.00
C ALA A 275 -24.54 13.26 -0.70
N ASP A 276 -24.15 12.62 0.41
CA ASP A 276 -24.75 12.84 1.73
C ASP A 276 -23.85 13.73 2.59
N LEU A 277 -24.25 14.99 2.74
CA LEU A 277 -23.56 16.06 3.48
C LEU A 277 -24.17 16.32 4.87
N ARG A 278 -25.04 15.45 5.38
CA ARG A 278 -25.71 15.69 6.68
C ARG A 278 -24.73 15.85 7.83
N GLY A 279 -24.86 16.97 8.55
CA GLY A 279 -23.96 17.37 9.63
C GLY A 279 -22.52 17.68 9.21
N ALA A 280 -22.20 17.77 7.92
CA ALA A 280 -20.88 18.20 7.47
C ALA A 280 -20.62 19.69 7.77
N ASP A 281 -19.36 20.09 7.83
CA ASP A 281 -18.93 21.48 7.97
C ASP A 281 -18.27 21.97 6.68
N LEU A 282 -18.93 22.88 5.94
CA LEU A 282 -18.40 23.50 4.71
C LEU A 282 -17.85 24.92 4.94
N SER A 283 -17.63 25.33 6.18
CA SER A 283 -17.24 26.72 6.50
C SER A 283 -15.95 27.12 5.78
N GLY A 284 -16.02 28.15 4.94
CA GLY A 284 -14.93 28.67 4.12
C GLY A 284 -14.54 27.79 2.93
N ALA A 285 -15.30 26.73 2.63
CA ALA A 285 -15.04 25.92 1.44
C ALA A 285 -15.38 26.69 0.16
N SER A 286 -14.62 26.46 -0.91
CA SER A 286 -14.92 27.02 -2.23
C SER A 286 -15.72 26.00 -3.03
N LEU A 287 -16.94 26.36 -3.46
CA LEU A 287 -17.82 25.50 -4.24
C LEU A 287 -17.99 26.01 -5.69
N GLU A 288 -17.06 26.80 -6.22
CA GLU A 288 -17.20 27.33 -7.58
C GLU A 288 -17.45 26.21 -8.62
N ARG A 289 -18.50 26.30 -9.42
CA ARG A 289 -18.90 25.29 -10.43
C ARG A 289 -19.15 23.87 -9.88
N THR A 290 -19.36 23.71 -8.57
CA THR A 290 -19.69 22.40 -7.99
C THR A 290 -21.08 21.93 -8.45
N GLU A 291 -21.24 20.62 -8.69
CA GLU A 291 -22.54 20.00 -8.95
C GLU A 291 -23.13 19.38 -7.68
N LEU A 292 -24.27 19.89 -7.19
CA LEU A 292 -24.92 19.48 -5.93
C LEU A 292 -26.37 18.97 -6.12
N LEU A 293 -26.73 18.60 -7.34
CA LEU A 293 -28.07 18.09 -7.66
C LEU A 293 -28.42 16.85 -6.79
N ASN A 294 -29.61 16.85 -6.19
CA ASN A 294 -30.09 15.79 -5.30
C ASN A 294 -29.16 15.46 -4.10
N ALA A 295 -28.25 16.37 -3.70
CA ALA A 295 -27.43 16.16 -2.52
C ALA A 295 -28.30 16.17 -1.24
N GLU A 296 -27.98 15.30 -0.28
CA GLU A 296 -28.68 15.24 1.01
C GLU A 296 -27.97 16.13 2.03
N PHE A 297 -28.66 17.09 2.64
CA PHE A 297 -28.17 17.93 3.74
C PHE A 297 -29.31 18.31 4.68
N ASP A 298 -29.00 18.75 5.90
CA ASP A 298 -30.01 18.98 6.94
C ASP A 298 -30.81 20.28 6.72
N ASP A 299 -30.12 21.36 6.36
CA ASP A 299 -30.70 22.66 6.01
C ASP A 299 -29.75 23.49 5.14
N ILE A 300 -30.24 24.61 4.58
CA ILE A 300 -29.46 25.49 3.71
C ILE A 300 -28.36 26.28 4.45
N ASP A 301 -28.41 26.33 5.80
CA ASP A 301 -27.42 27.07 6.59
C ASP A 301 -26.05 26.38 6.55
N LEU A 302 -26.00 25.11 6.12
CA LEU A 302 -24.77 24.41 5.71
C LEU A 302 -23.91 25.27 4.76
N PHE A 303 -24.54 26.04 3.86
CA PHE A 303 -23.84 26.86 2.88
C PHE A 303 -23.61 28.31 3.33
N ALA A 304 -24.03 28.70 4.53
CA ALA A 304 -24.02 30.11 4.96
C ALA A 304 -22.62 30.71 5.10
N GLU A 305 -21.63 29.87 5.44
CA GLU A 305 -20.25 30.30 5.71
C GLU A 305 -19.25 29.87 4.63
N VAL A 306 -19.72 29.39 3.47
CA VAL A 306 -18.85 29.02 2.34
C VAL A 306 -18.19 30.26 1.71
N ASP A 307 -17.10 30.07 0.98
CA ASP A 307 -16.37 31.17 0.34
C ASP A 307 -17.13 31.73 -0.88
N THR A 308 -17.67 30.84 -1.73
CA THR A 308 -18.45 31.20 -2.91
C THR A 308 -19.38 30.07 -3.35
N LEU A 309 -20.51 30.46 -3.97
CA LEU A 309 -21.47 29.60 -4.67
C LEU A 309 -21.57 29.97 -6.17
N HIS A 310 -20.55 30.60 -6.74
CA HIS A 310 -20.54 30.98 -8.15
C HIS A 310 -20.66 29.76 -9.08
N GLU A 311 -21.61 29.82 -10.02
CA GLU A 311 -21.92 28.75 -10.98
C GLU A 311 -22.23 27.36 -10.36
N VAL A 312 -22.63 27.29 -9.09
CA VAL A 312 -23.04 26.02 -8.45
C VAL A 312 -24.36 25.53 -9.02
N GLN A 313 -24.42 24.23 -9.32
CA GLN A 313 -25.66 23.59 -9.75
C GLN A 313 -26.40 22.97 -8.55
N PHE A 314 -27.53 23.56 -8.17
CA PHE A 314 -28.40 23.08 -7.10
C PHE A 314 -29.73 22.53 -7.65
N ASP A 315 -30.49 21.82 -6.80
CA ASP A 315 -31.92 21.63 -7.07
C ASP A 315 -32.64 22.99 -7.08
N PRO A 316 -33.59 23.25 -8.01
CA PRO A 316 -34.17 24.59 -8.19
C PRO A 316 -34.74 25.23 -6.92
N ASP A 317 -35.43 24.45 -6.10
CA ASP A 317 -36.04 24.94 -4.85
C ASP A 317 -34.98 25.35 -3.81
N VAL A 318 -33.82 24.69 -3.83
CA VAL A 318 -32.68 24.99 -2.95
C VAL A 318 -31.96 26.25 -3.44
N GLU A 319 -31.74 26.36 -4.74
CA GLU A 319 -31.10 27.54 -5.34
C GLU A 319 -31.87 28.82 -5.03
N ASP A 320 -33.20 28.79 -5.22
CA ASP A 320 -34.08 29.92 -4.92
C ASP A 320 -33.99 30.34 -3.43
N ALA A 321 -33.95 29.36 -2.52
CA ALA A 321 -33.84 29.60 -1.09
C ALA A 321 -32.47 30.20 -0.70
N LEU A 322 -31.39 29.73 -1.32
CA LEU A 322 -30.04 30.24 -1.12
C LEU A 322 -29.88 31.65 -1.68
N ARG A 323 -30.37 31.93 -2.89
CA ARG A 323 -30.32 33.28 -3.49
C ARG A 323 -31.11 34.30 -2.66
N SER A 324 -32.21 33.88 -2.04
CA SER A 324 -33.02 34.72 -1.16
C SER A 324 -32.32 35.00 0.18
N SER A 325 -31.67 33.99 0.78
CA SER A 325 -31.10 34.07 2.13
C SER A 325 -29.66 34.60 2.15
N TYR A 326 -28.87 34.24 1.14
CA TYR A 326 -27.44 34.49 1.04
C TYR A 326 -27.01 34.98 -0.36
N PRO A 327 -27.60 36.08 -0.89
CA PRO A 327 -27.35 36.54 -2.25
C PRO A 327 -25.88 36.89 -2.55
N HIS A 328 -25.14 37.30 -1.52
CA HIS A 328 -23.72 37.69 -1.62
C HIS A 328 -22.79 36.53 -2.01
N LEU A 329 -23.23 35.28 -1.88
CA LEU A 329 -22.40 34.11 -2.19
C LEU A 329 -22.33 33.80 -3.70
N PHE A 330 -23.27 34.27 -4.51
CA PHE A 330 -23.36 33.94 -5.94
C PHE A 330 -22.51 34.85 -6.86
N GLY A 331 -21.86 35.87 -6.29
CA GLY A 331 -21.17 36.91 -7.06
C GLY A 331 -22.12 37.98 -7.61
N ASP A 332 -21.56 39.10 -8.08
CA ASP A 332 -22.34 40.17 -8.71
C ASP A 332 -22.69 39.78 -10.15
N GLU A 333 -23.97 39.59 -10.47
CA GLU A 333 -24.51 39.30 -11.82
C GLU A 333 -24.10 40.34 -12.90
N GLU A 334 -23.45 41.44 -12.52
CA GLU A 334 -22.99 42.50 -13.44
C GLU A 334 -21.68 42.17 -14.18
N GLU A 335 -20.79 41.33 -13.63
CA GLU A 335 -19.57 40.92 -14.35
C GLU A 335 -19.86 39.91 -15.48
N GLU A 336 -20.84 39.03 -15.30
CA GLU A 336 -21.29 38.07 -16.34
C GLU A 336 -21.90 38.77 -17.56
N LYS A 337 -22.68 39.84 -17.36
CA LYS A 337 -23.22 40.64 -18.47
C LYS A 337 -22.13 41.47 -19.16
N ALA A 338 -21.12 41.94 -18.42
CA ALA A 338 -20.01 42.67 -19.00
C ALA A 338 -19.08 41.78 -19.83
N ALA A 339 -18.88 40.51 -19.42
CA ALA A 339 -18.11 39.53 -20.19
C ALA A 339 -18.85 39.01 -21.43
N ALA A 340 -20.19 38.93 -21.38
CA ALA A 340 -21.02 38.54 -22.53
C ALA A 340 -21.19 39.66 -23.59
N GLU A 341 -20.84 40.91 -23.27
CA GLU A 341 -20.91 42.07 -24.16
C GLU A 341 -19.54 42.56 -24.68
N GLU A 342 -18.51 41.70 -24.72
CA GLU A 342 -17.31 42.03 -25.52
C GLU A 342 -17.69 42.04 -27.02
N PRO A 343 -17.46 43.14 -27.76
CA PRO A 343 -17.77 43.20 -29.17
C PRO A 343 -16.81 42.29 -29.94
N GLU A 344 -17.34 41.39 -30.76
CA GLU A 344 -16.59 40.57 -31.73
C GLU A 344 -15.50 41.41 -32.40
N ALA A 345 -14.23 41.10 -32.07
CA ALA A 345 -13.09 41.66 -32.76
C ALA A 345 -13.18 41.23 -34.23
N ALA A 346 -13.31 42.21 -35.12
CA ALA A 346 -13.36 42.02 -36.56
C ALA A 346 -12.16 41.17 -37.04
N PRO A 347 -12.36 40.28 -38.04
CA PRO A 347 -11.30 39.41 -38.52
C PRO A 347 -10.17 40.24 -39.13
N SER A 348 -8.95 40.05 -38.63
CA SER A 348 -7.75 40.64 -39.21
C SER A 348 -7.52 40.07 -40.61
N GLU A 349 -7.54 40.93 -41.62
CA GLU A 349 -7.17 40.60 -42.99
C GLU A 349 -5.69 40.15 -43.04
N ASP A 350 -5.53 38.94 -43.55
CA ASP A 350 -4.31 38.34 -44.05
C ASP A 350 -3.80 39.16 -45.24
N ASP A 351 -2.62 39.78 -45.11
CA ASP A 351 -1.86 40.28 -46.25
C ASP A 351 -0.47 39.66 -46.18
N GLY A 352 -0.32 38.58 -46.94
CA GLY A 352 0.90 37.81 -47.07
C GLY A 352 2.03 38.63 -47.67
N ASN A 353 3.21 38.53 -47.04
CA ASN A 353 4.46 38.79 -47.74
C ASN A 353 5.52 37.82 -47.24
N GLU A 354 5.75 36.76 -48.03
CA GLU A 354 6.90 35.87 -47.92
C GLU A 354 8.15 36.64 -48.38
N ASP A 355 8.96 37.12 -47.43
CA ASP A 355 10.34 37.54 -47.73
C ASP A 355 11.31 36.40 -47.42
N THR A 356 11.86 35.87 -48.50
CA THR A 356 12.91 34.84 -48.55
C THR A 356 14.25 35.47 -48.15
N TYR A 357 14.77 35.07 -46.98
CA TYR A 357 16.13 35.45 -46.57
C TYR A 357 17.16 34.68 -47.38
N THR A 358 18.06 35.40 -48.06
CA THR A 358 19.25 34.82 -48.70
C THR A 358 20.40 34.78 -47.70
N GLU A 359 21.18 33.68 -47.71
CA GLU A 359 22.26 33.37 -46.76
C GLU A 359 23.41 34.41 -46.70
N ASP A 360 23.45 35.40 -47.60
CA ASP A 360 24.53 36.39 -47.67
C ASP A 360 24.33 37.60 -46.73
N GLU A 361 23.14 37.82 -46.17
CA GLU A 361 22.88 38.96 -45.26
C GLU A 361 23.07 38.62 -43.77
N ALA A 362 23.09 37.33 -43.41
CA ALA A 362 23.34 36.88 -42.04
C ALA A 362 24.84 36.94 -41.64
N GLU A 363 25.75 36.88 -42.61
CA GLU A 363 27.20 36.85 -42.34
C GLU A 363 27.82 38.25 -42.13
N ALA A 364 27.14 39.32 -42.58
CA ALA A 364 27.55 40.71 -42.34
C ALA A 364 27.19 41.21 -40.92
N ALA A 365 26.11 40.71 -40.33
CA ALA A 365 25.68 41.10 -38.99
C ALA A 365 26.60 40.53 -37.88
N TYR A 366 27.23 39.37 -38.10
CA TYR A 366 28.09 38.72 -37.10
C TYR A 366 29.51 39.31 -37.00
N ARG A 367 30.05 39.92 -38.06
CA ARG A 367 31.38 40.58 -38.00
C ARG A 367 31.37 41.95 -37.32
N THR A 368 30.23 42.62 -37.28
CA THR A 368 30.13 43.99 -36.75
C THR A 368 29.96 44.03 -35.22
N LEU A 369 29.60 42.91 -34.58
CA LEU A 369 29.47 42.78 -33.12
C LEU A 369 30.76 42.32 -32.42
N SER A 370 31.69 41.70 -33.15
CA SER A 370 33.00 41.23 -32.63
C SER A 370 34.03 42.36 -32.43
N GLU A 371 33.90 43.47 -33.15
CA GLU A 371 34.83 44.62 -33.05
C GLU A 371 34.39 45.70 -32.05
N ARG A 372 33.27 45.51 -31.34
CA ARG A 372 32.77 46.46 -30.31
C ARG A 372 32.93 46.01 -28.86
N THR A 373 33.54 44.84 -28.64
CA THR A 373 33.97 44.37 -27.31
C THR A 373 35.47 44.11 -27.34
N SER A 374 36.25 45.19 -27.20
CA SER A 374 37.62 45.18 -26.68
C SER A 374 37.60 45.62 -25.22
#